data_AF-A0A7V7DXJ4-F1
#
_entry.id   AF-A0A7V7DXJ4-F1
#
_cell.length_a   1.000
_cell.length_b   1.000
_cell.length_c   1.000
_cell.angle_alpha   90.00
_cell.angle_beta   90.00
_cell.angle_gamma   90.00
#
_symmetry.space_group_name_H-M   'P 1'
#
loop_
_entity.id
_entity.type
_entity.pdbx_description
1 polymer ?
#
loop_
_entity_poly.entity_id
_entity_poly.type
_entity_poly.pdbx_seq_one_letter_code
_entity_poly.pdbx_strand_id
1 'polypeptide(L)'
;MLIKLDLYADKEKKEAAEKKIKIIQEKLEAREDFAEVAKQYSEDPSSVNGGDLGYFSRGQTMKSIEDIAFALKPNDVSDAVQTPIGLQIIKVFDKKPEKNPSYEEVKNRIVVQVRKEKVQKELNQYVSKLKEDAKVERFLE
;
A
#
# COMPACT_ATOMS: atom_id res chain seq x y z
N MET A 1 -9.07 -2.57 -6.37
CA MET A 1 -8.88 -2.65 -7.83
C MET A 1 -7.95 -1.55 -8.29
N LEU A 2 -7.11 -1.83 -9.30
CA LEU A 2 -6.19 -0.86 -9.91
C LEU A 2 -6.41 -0.82 -11.42
N ILE A 3 -6.53 0.37 -11.98
CA ILE A 3 -6.33 0.65 -13.40
C ILE A 3 -5.03 1.44 -13.51
N LYS A 4 -3.99 0.84 -14.07
CA LYS A 4 -2.66 1.45 -14.21
C LYS A 4 -2.76 2.68 -15.10
N LEU A 5 -2.25 3.78 -14.59
CA LEU A 5 -2.21 5.04 -15.32
C LEU A 5 -1.03 5.86 -14.79
N ASP A 6 -0.11 6.20 -15.68
CA ASP A 6 0.97 7.14 -15.37
C ASP A 6 0.39 8.53 -15.10
N LEU A 7 0.93 9.25 -14.12
CA LEU A 7 0.55 10.62 -13.80
C LEU A 7 0.66 11.55 -15.03
N TYR A 8 1.64 11.29 -15.89
CA TYR A 8 1.90 12.06 -17.10
C TYR A 8 1.36 11.40 -18.38
N ALA A 9 0.45 10.43 -18.23
CA ALA A 9 -0.20 9.82 -19.38
C ALA A 9 -0.87 10.87 -20.28
N ASP A 10 -0.80 10.63 -21.59
CA ASP A 10 -1.48 11.43 -22.60
C ASP A 10 -3.01 11.38 -22.43
N LYS A 11 -3.69 12.31 -23.13
CA LYS A 11 -5.15 12.46 -23.05
C LYS A 11 -5.88 11.17 -23.42
N GLU A 12 -5.41 10.45 -24.43
CA GLU A 12 -6.05 9.22 -24.91
C GLU A 12 -6.02 8.12 -23.83
N LYS A 13 -4.87 7.93 -23.17
CA LYS A 13 -4.75 6.97 -22.06
C LYS A 13 -5.60 7.36 -20.85
N LYS A 14 -5.70 8.65 -20.54
CA LYS A 14 -6.57 9.15 -19.47
C LYS A 14 -8.04 8.85 -19.76
N GLU A 15 -8.51 9.18 -20.96
CA GLU A 15 -9.89 8.89 -21.38
C GLU A 15 -10.19 7.38 -21.40
N ALA A 16 -9.23 6.55 -21.82
CA ALA A 16 -9.38 5.10 -21.79
C ALA A 16 -9.49 4.56 -20.35
N ALA A 17 -8.69 5.07 -19.42
CA ALA A 17 -8.75 4.70 -18.01
C ALA A 17 -10.06 5.14 -17.35
N GLU A 18 -10.53 6.36 -17.63
CA GLU A 18 -11.83 6.86 -17.16
C GLU A 18 -13.00 6.01 -17.68
N LYS A 19 -12.97 5.60 -18.96
CA LYS A 19 -13.97 4.67 -19.51
C LYS A 19 -13.97 3.33 -18.78
N LYS A 20 -12.80 2.76 -18.48
CA LYS A 20 -12.69 1.51 -17.69
C LYS A 20 -13.29 1.69 -16.29
N ILE A 21 -12.98 2.80 -15.62
CA ILE A 21 -13.53 3.12 -14.30
C ILE A 21 -15.04 3.24 -14.34
N LYS A 22 -15.59 3.92 -15.36
CA LYS A 22 -17.04 4.06 -15.52
C LYS A 22 -17.73 2.71 -15.67
N ILE A 23 -17.18 1.82 -16.49
CA ILE A 23 -17.70 0.45 -16.64
C ILE A 23 -17.66 -0.29 -15.31
N ILE A 24 -16.57 -0.18 -14.55
CA ILE A 24 -16.47 -0.80 -13.22
C ILE A 24 -17.55 -0.24 -12.27
N GLN A 25 -17.74 1.08 -12.24
CA GLN A 25 -18.76 1.71 -11.40
C GLN A 25 -20.17 1.23 -11.76
N GLU A 26 -20.53 1.19 -13.04
CA GLU A 26 -21.82 0.68 -13.51
C GLU A 26 -22.07 -0.77 -13.07
N LYS A 27 -21.04 -1.62 -13.11
CA LYS A 27 -21.12 -3.02 -12.64
C LYS A 27 -21.33 -3.11 -11.13
N LEU A 28 -20.62 -2.29 -10.37
CA LEU A 28 -20.75 -2.26 -8.91
C LEU A 28 -22.12 -1.69 -8.48
N GLU A 29 -22.65 -0.70 -9.20
CA GLU A 29 -24.00 -0.17 -9.02
C GLU A 29 -25.07 -1.23 -9.33
N ALA A 30 -24.85 -2.06 -10.34
CA ALA A 30 -25.67 -3.23 -10.65
C ALA A 30 -25.53 -4.37 -9.62
N ARG A 31 -24.77 -4.16 -8.53
CA ARG A 31 -24.52 -5.11 -7.44
C ARG A 31 -23.80 -6.38 -7.90
N GLU A 32 -23.02 -6.31 -8.98
CA GLU A 32 -22.07 -7.38 -9.31
C GLU A 32 -21.06 -7.56 -8.16
N ASP A 33 -20.60 -8.80 -7.97
CA ASP A 33 -19.65 -9.10 -6.92
C ASP A 33 -18.31 -8.39 -7.17
N PHE A 34 -17.78 -7.73 -6.14
CA PHE A 34 -16.56 -6.92 -6.26
C PHE A 34 -15.34 -7.78 -6.65
N ALA A 35 -15.25 -9.02 -6.13
CA ALA A 35 -14.13 -9.89 -6.44
C ALA A 35 -14.17 -10.35 -7.90
N GLU A 36 -15.36 -10.63 -8.44
CA GLU A 36 -15.52 -10.95 -9.86
C GLU A 36 -15.18 -9.77 -10.77
N VAL A 37 -15.66 -8.56 -10.44
CA VAL A 37 -15.28 -7.33 -11.18
C VAL A 37 -13.77 -7.07 -11.08
N ALA A 38 -13.17 -7.30 -9.91
CA ALA A 38 -11.73 -7.16 -9.73
C ALA A 38 -10.93 -8.17 -10.56
N LYS A 39 -11.34 -9.44 -10.61
CA LYS A 39 -10.70 -10.47 -11.47
C LYS A 39 -10.73 -10.07 -12.95
N GLN A 40 -11.83 -9.46 -13.39
CA GLN A 40 -12.03 -9.13 -14.79
C GLN A 40 -11.30 -7.83 -15.21
N TYR A 41 -11.28 -6.81 -14.36
CA TYR A 41 -10.85 -5.46 -14.76
C TYR A 41 -9.61 -4.94 -14.04
N SER A 42 -9.24 -5.50 -12.88
CA SER A 42 -8.10 -4.99 -12.11
C SER A 42 -6.77 -5.44 -12.69
N GLU A 43 -5.86 -4.49 -12.85
CA GLU A 43 -4.48 -4.67 -13.32
C GLU A 43 -3.48 -4.81 -12.14
N ASP A 44 -4.00 -4.96 -10.92
CA ASP A 44 -3.24 -5.29 -9.71
C ASP A 44 -2.94 -6.80 -9.63
N PRO A 45 -1.76 -7.24 -9.14
CA PRO A 45 -1.46 -8.66 -8.96
C PRO A 45 -2.46 -9.44 -8.09
N SER A 46 -3.11 -8.78 -7.13
CA SER A 46 -4.16 -9.38 -6.30
C SER A 46 -5.46 -9.68 -7.05
N SER A 47 -5.62 -9.22 -8.31
CA SER A 47 -6.83 -9.45 -9.12
C SER A 47 -7.17 -10.93 -9.27
N VAL A 48 -6.17 -11.82 -9.32
CA VAL A 48 -6.36 -13.28 -9.37
C VAL A 48 -7.15 -13.81 -8.18
N ASN A 49 -7.05 -13.12 -7.04
CA ASN A 49 -7.77 -13.42 -5.80
C ASN A 49 -8.88 -12.40 -5.53
N GLY A 50 -9.42 -11.76 -6.58
CA GLY A 50 -10.51 -10.79 -6.43
C GLY A 50 -10.11 -9.45 -5.82
N GLY A 51 -8.81 -9.13 -5.82
CA GLY A 51 -8.30 -7.90 -5.23
C GLY A 51 -8.18 -7.93 -3.71
N ASP A 52 -8.19 -9.12 -3.09
CA ASP A 52 -8.08 -9.27 -1.64
C ASP A 52 -6.67 -8.93 -1.14
N LEU A 53 -6.60 -8.02 -0.17
CA LEU A 53 -5.38 -7.57 0.50
C LEU A 53 -5.26 -8.11 1.93
N GLY A 54 -6.27 -8.88 2.39
CA GLY A 54 -6.38 -9.36 3.76
C GLY A 54 -6.58 -8.24 4.78
N TYR A 55 -6.39 -8.57 6.05
CA TYR A 55 -6.38 -7.58 7.13
C TYR A 55 -5.03 -6.89 7.20
N PHE A 56 -5.05 -5.57 7.21
CA PHE A 56 -3.86 -4.77 7.43
C PHE A 56 -4.11 -3.68 8.49
N SER A 57 -3.03 -3.29 9.15
CA SER A 57 -2.94 -2.16 10.07
C SER A 57 -2.30 -0.96 9.36
N ARG A 58 -2.39 0.20 10.01
CA ARG A 58 -1.68 1.40 9.56
C ARG A 58 -0.17 1.14 9.38
N GLY A 59 0.41 1.66 8.30
CA GLY A 59 1.81 1.49 7.92
C GLY A 59 2.15 0.18 7.21
N GLN A 60 1.17 -0.70 6.93
CA GLN A 60 1.39 -1.96 6.21
C GLN A 60 1.09 -1.88 4.70
N THR A 61 0.48 -0.78 4.24
CA THR A 61 0.17 -0.54 2.82
C THR A 61 0.52 0.90 2.43
N MET A 62 0.32 1.26 1.16
CA MET A 62 0.50 2.64 0.71
C MET A 62 -0.45 3.58 1.45
N LYS A 63 0.08 4.71 1.91
CA LYS A 63 -0.67 5.71 2.69
C LYS A 63 -1.99 6.12 2.03
N SER A 64 -2.01 6.29 0.71
CA SER A 64 -3.23 6.62 -0.04
C SER A 64 -4.32 5.56 0.10
N ILE A 65 -3.96 4.27 0.04
CA ILE A 65 -4.89 3.14 0.20
C ILE A 65 -5.37 3.06 1.65
N GLU A 66 -4.42 3.18 2.57
CA GLU A 66 -4.70 3.16 4.00
C GLU A 66 -5.71 4.25 4.38
N ASP A 67 -5.47 5.50 4.01
CA ASP A 67 -6.32 6.63 4.40
C ASP A 67 -7.77 6.44 3.92
N ILE A 68 -7.97 5.92 2.69
CA ILE A 68 -9.29 5.62 2.14
C ILE A 68 -9.94 4.44 2.89
N ALA A 69 -9.23 3.31 3.03
CA ALA A 69 -9.77 2.12 3.68
C ALA A 69 -10.16 2.39 5.14
N PHE A 70 -9.36 3.18 5.86
CA PHE A 70 -9.66 3.54 7.24
C PHE A 70 -10.78 4.60 7.36
N ALA A 71 -11.09 5.36 6.30
CA ALA A 71 -12.23 6.30 6.27
C ALA A 71 -13.58 5.65 5.93
N LEU A 72 -13.60 4.61 5.09
CA LEU A 72 -14.83 3.91 4.64
C LEU A 72 -15.49 3.08 5.74
N LYS A 73 -16.80 2.82 5.70
CA LYS A 73 -17.44 1.84 6.60
C LYS A 73 -17.31 0.42 6.04
N PRO A 74 -17.47 -0.63 6.86
CA PRO A 74 -17.60 -1.99 6.35
C PRO A 74 -18.70 -2.08 5.28
N ASN A 75 -18.39 -2.80 4.20
CA ASN A 75 -19.13 -2.94 2.95
C ASN A 75 -19.20 -1.71 2.03
N ASP A 76 -18.62 -0.57 2.41
CA ASP A 76 -18.54 0.58 1.51
C ASP A 76 -17.49 0.38 0.42
N VAL A 77 -17.76 1.00 -0.73
CA VAL A 77 -16.86 1.11 -1.88
C VAL A 77 -16.49 2.58 -2.07
N SER A 78 -15.22 2.89 -2.32
CA SER A 78 -14.77 4.25 -2.63
C SER A 78 -15.12 4.65 -4.06
N ASP A 79 -15.09 5.96 -4.31
CA ASP A 79 -14.88 6.46 -5.66
C ASP A 79 -13.50 6.05 -6.21
N ALA A 80 -13.29 6.26 -7.51
CA ALA A 80 -11.98 6.07 -8.12
C ALA A 80 -11.01 7.17 -7.65
N VAL A 81 -9.91 6.77 -7.02
CA VAL A 81 -8.89 7.69 -6.51
C VAL A 81 -7.62 7.60 -7.32
N GLN A 82 -7.10 8.76 -7.73
CA GLN A 82 -5.79 8.83 -8.39
C GLN A 82 -4.67 8.59 -7.39
N THR A 83 -3.83 7.60 -7.69
CA THR A 83 -2.61 7.27 -6.96
C THR A 83 -1.40 7.37 -7.91
N PRO A 84 -0.15 7.32 -7.40
CA PRO A 84 1.03 7.35 -8.25
C PRO A 84 1.12 6.21 -9.26
N ILE A 85 0.41 5.11 -9.03
CA ILE A 85 0.43 3.91 -9.89
C ILE A 85 -0.82 3.77 -10.76
N GLY A 86 -1.80 4.67 -10.64
CA GLY A 86 -3.02 4.67 -11.42
C GLY A 86 -4.28 4.99 -10.62
N LEU A 87 -5.44 4.70 -11.20
CA LEU A 87 -6.75 4.88 -10.59
C LEU A 87 -7.12 3.64 -9.76
N GLN A 88 -7.53 3.85 -8.51
CA GLN A 88 -7.87 2.77 -7.60
C GLN A 88 -9.29 2.90 -7.05
N ILE A 89 -9.99 1.77 -6.98
CA ILE A 89 -11.28 1.63 -6.29
C ILE A 89 -11.09 0.63 -5.16
N ILE A 90 -11.52 0.99 -3.95
CA ILE A 90 -11.29 0.23 -2.72
C ILE A 90 -12.65 -0.15 -2.13
N LYS A 91 -12.81 -1.41 -1.74
CA LYS A 91 -13.94 -1.89 -0.94
C LYS A 91 -13.41 -2.35 0.41
N VAL A 92 -14.07 -1.94 1.48
CA VAL A 92 -13.78 -2.48 2.82
C VAL A 92 -14.78 -3.58 3.10
N PHE A 93 -14.32 -4.80 3.30
CA PHE A 93 -15.21 -5.91 3.67
C PHE A 93 -15.51 -5.93 5.16
N ASP A 94 -14.48 -5.79 5.99
CA ASP A 94 -14.61 -5.82 7.44
C ASP A 94 -13.61 -4.87 8.11
N LYS A 95 -13.93 -4.44 9.33
CA LYS A 95 -13.04 -3.68 10.20
C LYS A 95 -12.99 -4.33 11.58
N LYS A 96 -11.80 -4.77 11.96
CA LYS A 96 -11.55 -5.21 13.34
C LYS A 96 -11.38 -4.01 14.26
N PRO A 97 -11.92 -4.07 15.48
CA PRO A 97 -11.73 -3.01 16.46
C PRO A 97 -10.24 -2.84 16.73
N GLU A 98 -9.84 -1.58 16.92
CA GLU A 98 -8.47 -1.27 17.31
C GLU A 98 -8.17 -1.94 18.64
N LYS A 99 -7.21 -2.87 18.63
CA LYS A 99 -6.67 -3.44 19.85
C LYS A 99 -5.44 -2.62 20.21
N ASN A 100 -5.57 -1.76 21.22
CA ASN A 100 -4.44 -1.09 21.84
C ASN A 100 -3.85 -2.03 22.89
N PRO A 101 -2.78 -2.80 22.57
CA PRO A 101 -2.17 -3.65 23.57
C PRO A 101 -1.60 -2.77 24.69
N SER A 102 -1.70 -3.27 25.92
CA SER A 102 -1.06 -2.66 27.08
C SER A 102 0.47 -2.60 26.89
N TYR A 103 1.11 -1.65 27.56
CA TYR A 103 2.57 -1.52 27.55
C TYR A 103 3.25 -2.87 27.86
N GLU A 104 2.77 -3.61 28.86
CA GLU A 104 3.34 -4.90 29.25
C GLU A 104 3.26 -5.96 28.13
N GLU A 105 2.18 -5.99 27.34
CA GLU A 105 2.04 -6.92 26.20
C GLU A 105 3.04 -6.62 25.07
N VAL A 106 3.42 -5.35 24.87
CA VAL A 106 4.33 -4.94 23.79
C VAL A 106 5.77 -4.65 24.21
N LYS A 107 6.03 -4.54 25.51
CA LYS A 107 7.32 -4.13 26.08
C LYS A 107 8.48 -4.90 25.50
N ASN A 108 8.40 -6.23 25.50
CA ASN A 108 9.49 -7.08 24.99
C ASN A 108 9.75 -6.84 23.50
N ARG A 109 8.69 -6.71 22.69
CA ARG A 109 8.80 -6.41 21.25
C ARG A 109 9.45 -5.04 21.01
N ILE A 110 8.99 -4.02 21.74
CA ILE A 110 9.53 -2.65 21.64
C ILE A 110 11.00 -2.62 22.04
N VAL A 111 11.37 -3.26 23.15
CA VAL A 111 12.77 -3.30 23.62
C VAL A 111 13.69 -3.96 22.60
N VAL A 112 13.27 -5.07 21.99
CA VAL A 112 14.05 -5.73 20.93
C VAL A 112 14.22 -4.82 19.72
N GLN A 113 13.14 -4.18 19.28
CA GLN A 113 13.17 -3.26 18.14
C GLN A 113 14.08 -2.05 18.40
N VAL A 114 13.90 -1.37 19.52
CA VAL A 114 14.72 -0.19 19.91
C VAL A 114 16.19 -0.56 20.07
N ARG A 115 16.50 -1.74 20.64
CA ARG A 115 17.89 -2.24 20.73
C ARG A 115 18.48 -2.46 19.35
N LYS A 116 17.76 -3.10 18.44
CA LYS A 116 18.21 -3.34 17.06
C LYS A 116 18.50 -2.02 16.34
N GLU A 117 17.59 -1.05 16.45
CA GLU A 117 17.75 0.28 15.85
C GLU A 117 18.98 1.01 16.43
N LYS A 118 19.19 0.96 17.76
CA LYS A 118 20.35 1.56 18.41
C LYS A 118 21.66 0.90 17.95
N VAL A 119 21.73 -0.43 17.95
CA VAL A 119 22.91 -1.18 17.47
C VAL A 119 23.22 -0.84 16.02
N GLN A 120 22.22 -0.80 15.14
CA GLN A 120 22.42 -0.45 13.74
C GLN A 120 22.96 0.97 13.58
N LYS A 121 22.43 1.93 14.36
CA LYS A 121 22.90 3.31 14.35
C LYS A 121 24.36 3.43 14.79
N GLU A 122 24.72 2.81 15.92
CA GLU A 122 26.08 2.82 16.45
C GLU A 122 27.06 2.12 15.49
N LEU A 123 26.67 0.98 14.90
CA LEU A 123 27.46 0.30 13.88
C LEU A 123 27.69 1.17 12.64
N ASN A 124 26.65 1.83 12.14
CA ASN A 124 26.77 2.73 11.00
C ASN A 124 27.73 3.89 11.31
N GLN A 125 27.66 4.46 12.51
CA GLN A 125 28.57 5.52 12.95
C GLN A 125 30.00 5.01 13.09
N TYR A 126 30.20 3.83 13.69
CA TYR A 126 31.52 3.22 13.84
C TYR A 126 32.17 2.88 12.49
N VAL A 127 31.42 2.27 11.58
CA VAL A 127 31.89 1.98 10.22
C VAL A 127 32.22 3.26 9.45
N SER A 128 31.43 4.33 9.65
CA SER A 128 31.72 5.62 9.01
C SER A 128 33.05 6.20 9.50
N LYS A 129 33.31 6.18 10.81
CA LYS A 129 34.61 6.61 11.38
C LYS A 129 35.77 5.77 10.87
N LEU A 130 35.64 4.44 10.87
CA LEU A 130 36.67 3.55 10.35
C LEU A 130 36.98 3.81 8.86
N LYS A 131 35.98 4.18 8.06
CA LYS A 131 36.19 4.56 6.65
C LYS A 131 36.90 5.90 6.49
N GLU A 132 36.68 6.84 7.39
CA GLU A 132 37.39 8.13 7.41
C GLU A 132 38.87 7.95 7.80
N ASP A 133 39.14 7.09 8.79
CA ASP A 133 40.49 6.79 9.26
C ASP A 133 41.27 5.85 8.34
N ALA A 134 40.58 5.10 7.48
CA ALA A 134 41.20 4.14 6.56
C ALA A 134 41.58 4.79 5.22
N LYS A 135 42.76 4.43 4.70
CA LYS A 135 43.15 4.74 3.33
C LYS A 135 42.37 3.83 2.36
N VAL A 136 41.25 4.33 1.82
CA VAL A 136 40.41 3.59 0.87
C VAL A 136 40.75 4.03 -0.56
N GLU A 137 41.40 3.17 -1.33
CA GLU A 137 41.66 3.36 -2.76
C GLU A 137 40.65 2.53 -3.57
N ARG A 138 40.01 3.16 -4.57
CA ARG A 138 38.98 2.53 -5.42
C ARG A 138 39.50 2.47 -6.85
N PHE A 139 39.89 1.28 -7.30
CA PHE A 139 40.26 1.05 -8.70
C PHE A 139 38.98 0.74 -9.48
N LEU A 140 38.67 1.57 -10.47
CA LEU A 140 37.59 1.34 -11.43
C LEU A 140 38.21 0.62 -12.65
N GLU A 141 37.66 -0.52 -13.03
CA GLU A 141 37.82 -1.10 -14.37
C GLU A 141 36.75 -0.55 -15.32
#